data_AF-A0A6M5UKL5-F1
#
_entry.id   AF-A0A6M5UKL5-F1
#
_cell.length_a   1.000
_cell.length_b   1.000
_cell.length_c   1.000
_cell.angle_alpha   90.00
_cell.angle_beta   90.00
_cell.angle_gamma   90.00
#
_symmetry.space_group_name_H-M   'P 1'
#
loop_
_entity.id
_entity.type
_entity.pdbx_description
1 polymer ?
#
loop_
_entity_poly.entity_id
_entity_poly.type
_entity_poly.pdbx_seq_one_letter_code
_entity_poly.pdbx_strand_id
1 'polypeptide(L)'
;MARSPVDRPARDPGRPRHRRERDAYRFAEVVPDARLALLDGLATASGALLVGTVLGFLCLLGITLMGGELVPGAGYEAEEVLRSTIGRWVLVLAVVVLLFVPTRAAATLGTARVLLQEGRPATDVPPRSVRRRVAGSNPPGALAGLAWTVLALALLAGGLVAPFAMDHDDPARTPTIAVAAVAAAGAGAVLLAVPGLRAGWAAAQETVRTTWGPNEVRFAESAERRRRAALGPQDASTDGRRRAARNSRAAAVLGGTGLVGFVLFMVGATMRHPRRHGPDEHYGPVGETAIDVLVGVGGALVGAALLLGALWLVAPGARENRRRREALTALRSTGPSAPPCDDVLAELLAPWTGPTVLALVWLVGVGLTMPSVLAAVAGSGLATVVDGVPWPAVSVALAASALGATALVVRSGPRAAARRVAVRARWHPGDDDAS
;
A
#
# COMPACT_ATOMS: atom_id res chain seq x y z
N MET A 1 0.31 25.41 -69.30
CA MET A 1 1.18 25.21 -68.12
C MET A 1 0.37 24.51 -67.03
N ALA A 2 0.46 23.18 -66.98
CA ALA A 2 -0.24 22.35 -66.01
C ALA A 2 0.54 22.33 -64.68
N ARG A 3 -0.12 22.64 -63.57
CA ARG A 3 0.47 22.59 -62.23
C ARG A 3 0.58 21.12 -61.78
N SER A 4 1.79 20.73 -61.41
CA SER A 4 2.13 19.44 -60.80
C SER A 4 1.29 19.17 -59.55
N PRO A 5 0.77 17.94 -59.36
CA PRO A 5 0.07 17.58 -58.13
C PRO A 5 1.10 17.44 -57.00
N VAL A 6 0.98 18.34 -56.03
CA VAL A 6 1.72 18.32 -54.76
C VAL A 6 1.62 16.95 -54.10
N ASP A 7 2.78 16.34 -53.86
CA ASP A 7 2.97 15.20 -52.98
C ASP A 7 2.31 15.47 -51.63
N ARG A 8 1.17 14.84 -51.40
CA ARG A 8 0.58 14.77 -50.07
C ARG A 8 1.42 13.78 -49.25
N PRO A 9 1.88 14.15 -48.03
CA PRO A 9 2.54 13.20 -47.16
C PRO A 9 1.64 11.99 -46.95
N ALA A 10 2.22 10.80 -47.09
CA ALA A 10 1.56 9.52 -46.94
C ALA A 10 0.72 9.52 -45.65
N ARG A 11 -0.60 9.41 -45.82
CA ARG A 11 -1.54 9.33 -44.71
C ARG A 11 -1.33 8.01 -43.98
N ASP A 12 -1.06 8.14 -42.69
CA ASP A 12 -1.01 7.08 -41.68
C ASP A 12 -2.16 6.04 -41.87
N PRO A 13 -1.86 4.76 -42.15
CA PRO A 13 -2.85 3.75 -42.51
C PRO A 13 -3.72 3.25 -41.33
N GLY A 14 -3.50 3.75 -40.11
CA GLY A 14 -4.16 3.25 -38.89
C GLY A 14 -5.45 3.94 -38.44
N ARG A 15 -5.99 4.94 -39.17
CA ARG A 15 -7.20 5.66 -38.71
C ARG A 15 -8.50 4.89 -39.02
N PRO A 16 -9.30 4.49 -38.02
CA PRO A 16 -10.51 3.70 -38.25
C PRO A 16 -11.57 4.55 -38.98
N ARG A 17 -11.86 4.18 -40.23
CA ARG A 17 -12.79 4.87 -41.13
C ARG A 17 -14.20 4.30 -41.06
N HIS A 18 -14.45 3.19 -40.35
CA HIS A 18 -15.77 2.56 -40.33
C HIS A 18 -16.40 2.46 -38.93
N ARG A 19 -17.72 2.72 -38.85
CA ARG A 19 -18.54 2.57 -37.63
C ARG A 19 -18.33 1.21 -36.94
N ARG A 20 -18.11 0.16 -37.74
CA ARG A 20 -17.81 -1.20 -37.27
C ARG A 20 -16.48 -1.31 -36.52
N GLU A 21 -15.45 -0.56 -36.90
CA GLU A 21 -14.16 -0.53 -36.19
C GLU A 21 -14.28 0.20 -34.84
N ARG A 22 -15.11 1.26 -34.77
CA ARG A 22 -15.40 1.96 -33.52
C ARG A 22 -16.13 1.07 -32.51
N ASP A 23 -16.96 0.15 -32.99
CA ASP A 23 -17.72 -0.78 -32.15
C ASP A 23 -16.86 -1.94 -31.64
N ALA A 24 -15.67 -2.15 -32.21
CA ALA A 24 -14.70 -3.15 -31.76
C ALA A 24 -13.92 -2.72 -30.51
N TYR A 25 -13.86 -1.40 -30.22
CA TYR A 25 -13.18 -0.90 -29.02
C TYR A 25 -13.90 -1.34 -27.74
N ARG A 26 -13.12 -1.78 -26.74
CA ARG A 26 -13.63 -2.20 -25.42
C ARG A 26 -12.58 -2.00 -24.35
N PHE A 27 -13.01 -1.87 -23.09
CA PHE A 27 -12.09 -1.90 -21.97
C PHE A 27 -11.74 -3.35 -21.63
N ALA A 28 -10.48 -3.72 -21.86
CA ALA A 28 -9.99 -5.05 -21.61
C ALA A 28 -8.91 -4.99 -20.53
N GLU A 29 -9.11 -5.78 -19.48
CA GLU A 29 -8.09 -5.93 -18.45
C GLU A 29 -7.08 -7.00 -18.84
N VAL A 30 -5.82 -6.73 -18.52
CA VAL A 30 -4.72 -7.66 -18.69
C VAL A 30 -4.80 -8.72 -17.60
N VAL A 31 -4.94 -9.99 -18.00
CA VAL A 31 -4.70 -11.09 -17.06
C VAL A 31 -3.20 -11.14 -16.80
N PRO A 32 -2.74 -10.94 -15.54
CA PRO A 32 -1.33 -11.02 -15.23
C PRO A 32 -0.87 -12.48 -15.29
N ASP A 33 0.25 -12.72 -15.97
CA ASP A 33 0.96 -13.99 -15.88
C ASP A 33 1.44 -14.25 -14.44
N ALA A 34 1.77 -15.50 -14.12
CA ALA A 34 2.20 -15.91 -12.78
C ALA A 34 3.32 -15.03 -12.20
N ARG A 35 4.28 -14.62 -13.03
CA ARG A 35 5.38 -13.74 -12.64
C ARG A 35 4.92 -12.33 -12.28
N LEU A 36 4.03 -11.74 -13.08
CA LEU A 36 3.52 -10.39 -12.83
C LEU A 36 2.62 -10.39 -11.58
N ALA A 37 1.80 -11.43 -11.41
CA ALA A 37 0.98 -11.61 -10.23
C ALA A 37 1.80 -11.75 -8.94
N LEU A 38 2.93 -12.47 -9.01
CA LEU A 38 3.88 -12.56 -7.90
C LEU A 38 4.46 -11.19 -7.55
N LEU A 39 4.96 -10.44 -8.55
CA LEU A 39 5.56 -9.12 -8.32
C LEU A 39 4.54 -8.09 -7.78
N ASP A 40 3.34 -8.04 -8.35
CA ASP A 40 2.27 -7.16 -7.87
C ASP A 40 1.81 -7.55 -6.46
N GLY A 41 1.69 -8.84 -6.17
CA GLY A 41 1.34 -9.35 -4.84
C GLY A 41 2.40 -9.01 -3.80
N LEU A 42 3.69 -9.25 -4.11
CA LEU A 42 4.82 -8.90 -3.23
C LEU A 42 4.93 -7.40 -3.02
N ALA A 43 4.77 -6.57 -4.07
CA ALA A 43 4.77 -5.12 -3.94
C ALA A 43 3.61 -4.63 -3.05
N THR A 44 2.44 -5.25 -3.15
CA THR A 44 1.28 -4.89 -2.31
C THR A 44 1.51 -5.32 -0.85
N ALA A 45 2.01 -6.53 -0.62
CA ALA A 45 2.29 -7.05 0.72
C ALA A 45 3.41 -6.26 1.43
N SER A 46 4.51 -5.99 0.73
CA SER A 46 5.60 -5.16 1.26
C SER A 46 5.17 -3.71 1.47
N GLY A 47 4.26 -3.18 0.65
CA GLY A 47 3.66 -1.86 0.88
C GLY A 47 2.81 -1.81 2.15
N ALA A 48 2.03 -2.85 2.42
CA ALA A 48 1.27 -2.96 3.67
C ALA A 48 2.17 -3.04 4.91
N LEU A 49 3.23 -3.86 4.84
CA LEU A 49 4.26 -3.90 5.88
C LEU A 49 4.90 -2.53 6.08
N LEU A 50 5.26 -1.83 4.98
CA LEU A 50 5.87 -0.50 5.03
C LEU A 50 4.96 0.51 5.75
N VAL A 51 3.67 0.52 5.40
CA VAL A 51 2.69 1.39 6.05
C VAL A 51 2.60 1.08 7.55
N GLY A 52 2.51 -0.20 7.93
CA GLY A 52 2.53 -0.62 9.32
C GLY A 52 3.78 -0.17 10.06
N THR A 53 4.94 -0.35 9.44
CA THR A 53 6.23 0.03 10.01
C THR A 53 6.37 1.56 10.15
N VAL A 54 5.90 2.34 9.19
CA VAL A 54 5.91 3.82 9.30
C VAL A 54 4.95 4.28 10.40
N LEU A 55 3.72 3.74 10.44
CA LEU A 55 2.73 4.11 11.45
C LEU A 55 3.24 3.80 12.86
N GLY A 56 3.77 2.60 13.08
CA GLY A 56 4.30 2.26 14.40
C GLY A 56 5.57 3.05 14.76
N PHE A 57 6.42 3.40 13.79
CA PHE A 57 7.55 4.31 14.02
C PHE A 57 7.07 5.69 14.45
N LEU A 58 6.06 6.26 13.77
CA LEU A 58 5.49 7.56 14.12
C LEU A 58 4.82 7.53 15.51
N CYS A 59 4.10 6.44 15.83
CA CYS A 59 3.54 6.25 17.17
C CYS A 59 4.64 6.21 18.23
N LEU A 60 5.70 5.42 18.00
CA LEU A 60 6.82 5.34 18.94
C LEU A 60 7.56 6.67 19.06
N LEU A 61 7.78 7.39 17.95
CA LEU A 61 8.38 8.72 17.96
C LEU A 61 7.52 9.71 18.77
N GLY A 62 6.19 9.68 18.60
CA GLY A 62 5.27 10.47 19.41
C GLY A 62 5.37 10.11 20.90
N ILE A 63 5.37 8.82 21.22
CA ILE A 63 5.58 8.34 22.61
C ILE A 63 6.95 8.74 23.13
N THR A 64 7.99 8.79 22.29
CA THR A 64 9.37 9.16 22.69
C THR A 64 9.48 10.65 23.00
N LEU A 65 8.95 11.48 22.10
CA LEU A 65 8.94 12.93 22.24
C LEU A 65 8.11 13.37 23.47
N MET A 66 7.08 12.59 23.83
CA MET A 66 6.34 12.79 25.07
C MET A 66 7.03 12.13 26.27
N GLY A 67 7.57 10.92 26.10
CA GLY A 67 8.08 10.01 27.13
C GLY A 67 9.32 10.49 27.85
N GLY A 68 10.20 11.23 27.16
CA GLY A 68 11.31 11.96 27.80
C GLY A 68 10.84 13.02 28.80
N GLU A 69 9.55 13.35 28.79
CA GLU A 69 8.88 14.26 29.71
C GLU A 69 7.78 13.58 30.53
N LEU A 70 7.69 12.24 30.64
CA LEU A 70 6.56 11.56 31.33
C LEU A 70 6.94 10.67 32.51
N VAL A 71 8.21 10.28 32.68
CA VAL A 71 8.63 9.40 33.79
C VAL A 71 9.86 9.97 34.50
N PRO A 72 9.69 10.71 35.61
CA PRO A 72 10.81 11.06 36.47
C PRO A 72 11.33 9.78 37.15
N GLY A 73 12.62 9.48 37.00
CA GLY A 73 13.31 8.37 37.69
C GLY A 73 13.56 7.10 36.88
N ALA A 74 12.94 6.91 35.71
CA ALA A 74 13.22 5.79 34.80
C ALA A 74 14.28 6.10 33.73
N GLY A 75 15.05 7.19 33.93
CA GLY A 75 15.81 7.86 32.88
C GLY A 75 16.79 6.96 32.12
N TYR A 76 17.42 5.98 32.77
CA TYR A 76 18.38 5.09 32.10
C TYR A 76 17.69 3.90 31.41
N GLU A 77 16.84 3.15 32.10
CA GLU A 77 16.23 1.93 31.55
C GLU A 77 15.18 2.23 30.48
N ALA A 78 14.36 3.27 30.65
CA ALA A 78 13.36 3.65 29.65
C ALA A 78 14.02 4.25 28.40
N GLU A 79 15.09 5.03 28.54
CA GLU A 79 15.84 5.57 27.40
C GLU A 79 16.57 4.45 26.64
N GLU A 80 17.12 3.45 27.33
CA GLU A 80 17.78 2.31 26.70
C GLU A 80 16.79 1.38 25.96
N VAL A 81 15.61 1.13 26.55
CA VAL A 81 14.47 0.46 25.91
C VAL A 81 14.03 1.21 24.65
N LEU A 82 13.97 2.54 24.73
CA LEU A 82 13.51 3.38 23.63
C LEU A 82 14.53 3.47 22.50
N ARG A 83 15.81 3.67 22.83
CA ARG A 83 16.92 3.75 21.87
C ARG A 83 17.09 2.43 21.12
N SER A 84 17.08 1.31 21.84
CA SER A 84 17.15 -0.03 21.23
C SER A 84 15.95 -0.31 20.32
N THR A 85 14.73 0.05 20.76
CA THR A 85 13.51 -0.16 19.97
C THR A 85 13.49 0.72 18.72
N ILE A 86 13.82 2.02 18.82
CA ILE A 86 13.92 2.94 17.66
C ILE A 86 14.94 2.41 16.64
N GLY A 87 16.10 1.94 17.09
CA GLY A 87 17.10 1.33 16.20
C GLY A 87 16.53 0.14 15.42
N ARG A 88 15.72 -0.71 16.06
CA ARG A 88 15.03 -1.82 15.40
C ARG A 88 13.97 -1.34 14.41
N TRP A 89 13.24 -0.28 14.72
CA TRP A 89 12.28 0.31 13.78
C TRP A 89 12.95 0.83 12.52
N VAL A 90 14.06 1.56 12.66
CA VAL A 90 14.84 2.07 11.53
C VAL A 90 15.37 0.90 10.69
N LEU A 91 15.86 -0.16 11.32
CA LEU A 91 16.33 -1.36 10.61
C LEU A 91 15.21 -2.04 9.81
N VAL A 92 14.05 -2.29 10.43
CA VAL A 92 12.90 -2.92 9.74
C VAL A 92 12.42 -2.02 8.60
N LEU A 93 12.33 -0.71 8.83
CA LEU A 93 11.97 0.27 7.80
C LEU A 93 12.95 0.20 6.62
N ALA A 94 14.25 0.19 6.88
CA ALA A 94 15.27 0.09 5.83
C ALA A 94 15.13 -1.20 5.01
N VAL A 95 14.97 -2.35 5.67
CA VAL A 95 14.78 -3.65 5.00
C VAL A 95 13.50 -3.66 4.17
N VAL A 96 12.38 -3.19 4.73
CA VAL A 96 11.08 -3.18 4.03
C VAL A 96 11.12 -2.22 2.84
N VAL A 97 11.75 -1.05 2.95
CA VAL A 97 11.94 -0.11 1.82
C VAL A 97 12.80 -0.73 0.72
N LEU A 98 13.90 -1.42 1.09
CA LEU A 98 14.77 -2.12 0.14
C LEU A 98 14.08 -3.26 -0.59
N LEU A 99 13.06 -3.89 0.01
CA LEU A 99 12.23 -4.89 -0.65
C LEU A 99 11.10 -4.25 -1.47
N PHE A 100 10.41 -3.25 -0.92
CA PHE A 100 9.23 -2.63 -1.52
C PHE A 100 9.56 -1.85 -2.80
N VAL A 101 10.59 -1.00 -2.79
CA VAL A 101 10.88 -0.11 -3.92
C VAL A 101 11.26 -0.89 -5.18
N PRO A 102 12.20 -1.87 -5.13
CA PRO A 102 12.54 -2.67 -6.30
C PRO A 102 11.39 -3.59 -6.75
N THR A 103 10.64 -4.21 -5.83
CA THR A 103 9.50 -5.05 -6.21
C THR A 103 8.40 -4.24 -6.88
N ARG A 104 8.09 -3.03 -6.36
CA ARG A 104 7.13 -2.11 -6.97
C ARG A 104 7.60 -1.59 -8.33
N ALA A 105 8.89 -1.28 -8.47
CA ALA A 105 9.48 -0.88 -9.74
C ALA A 105 9.45 -2.02 -10.77
N ALA A 106 9.82 -3.23 -10.37
CA ALA A 106 9.76 -4.42 -11.23
C ALA A 106 8.32 -4.75 -11.65
N ALA A 107 7.36 -4.64 -10.74
CA ALA A 107 5.96 -4.86 -11.02
C ALA A 107 5.41 -3.82 -12.03
N THR A 108 5.72 -2.53 -11.84
CA THR A 108 5.30 -1.47 -12.78
C THR A 108 5.92 -1.61 -14.16
N LEU A 109 7.22 -1.91 -14.24
CA LEU A 109 7.90 -2.21 -15.50
C LEU A 109 7.33 -3.48 -16.17
N GLY A 110 7.02 -4.50 -15.37
CA GLY A 110 6.38 -5.73 -15.83
C GLY A 110 4.99 -5.46 -16.42
N THR A 111 4.16 -4.66 -15.74
CA THR A 111 2.85 -4.25 -16.25
C THR A 111 2.99 -3.52 -17.59
N ALA A 112 3.91 -2.56 -17.70
CA ALA A 112 4.14 -1.83 -18.95
C ALA A 112 4.59 -2.77 -20.08
N ARG A 113 5.51 -3.70 -19.81
CA ARG A 113 5.92 -4.71 -20.80
C ARG A 113 4.77 -5.57 -21.28
N VAL A 114 3.93 -6.08 -20.36
CA VAL A 114 2.77 -6.89 -20.73
C VAL A 114 1.73 -6.07 -21.50
N LEU A 115 1.59 -4.77 -21.23
CA LEU A 115 0.73 -3.90 -22.04
C LEU A 115 1.26 -3.74 -23.47
N LEU A 116 2.57 -3.64 -23.62
CA LEU A 116 3.26 -3.41 -24.89
C LEU A 116 3.63 -4.68 -25.65
N GLN A 117 3.25 -5.87 -25.15
CA GLN A 117 3.52 -7.13 -25.83
C GLN A 117 2.77 -7.23 -27.16
N GLU A 118 3.47 -7.74 -28.18
CA GLU A 118 2.93 -7.99 -29.51
C GLU A 118 1.77 -9.00 -29.46
N GLY A 119 0.71 -8.74 -30.24
CA GLY A 119 -0.43 -9.64 -30.40
C GLY A 119 -1.73 -9.20 -29.72
N ARG A 120 -1.74 -8.10 -28.95
CA ARG A 120 -3.01 -7.51 -28.49
C ARG A 120 -3.69 -6.68 -29.58
N PRO A 121 -5.02 -6.79 -29.72
CA PRO A 121 -5.77 -5.89 -30.58
C PRO A 121 -5.60 -4.45 -30.09
N ALA A 122 -5.26 -3.51 -30.96
CA ALA A 122 -5.20 -2.09 -30.62
C ALA A 122 -6.55 -1.52 -30.12
N THR A 123 -7.64 -2.23 -30.40
CA THR A 123 -9.00 -1.93 -29.94
C THR A 123 -9.24 -2.28 -28.46
N ASP A 124 -8.37 -3.07 -27.84
CA ASP A 124 -8.45 -3.42 -26.43
C ASP A 124 -7.78 -2.33 -25.60
N VAL A 125 -8.59 -1.45 -25.00
CA VAL A 125 -8.13 -0.30 -24.22
C VAL A 125 -7.92 -0.73 -22.77
N PRO A 126 -6.71 -0.59 -22.18
CA PRO A 126 -6.47 -0.92 -20.78
C PRO A 126 -7.25 0.02 -19.86
N PRO A 127 -7.77 -0.41 -18.70
CA PRO A 127 -8.52 0.45 -17.78
C PRO A 127 -7.72 1.65 -17.26
N ARG A 128 -8.39 2.72 -16.84
CA ARG A 128 -7.78 3.97 -16.37
C ARG A 128 -6.83 3.76 -15.21
N SER A 129 -7.15 2.85 -14.29
CA SER A 129 -6.27 2.48 -13.17
C SER A 129 -4.89 2.03 -13.66
N VAL A 130 -4.86 1.21 -14.72
CA VAL A 130 -3.65 0.71 -15.37
C VAL A 130 -2.94 1.82 -16.17
N ARG A 131 -3.70 2.62 -16.94
CA ARG A 131 -3.13 3.76 -17.71
C ARG A 131 -2.51 4.81 -16.78
N ARG A 132 -3.18 5.19 -15.69
CA ARG A 132 -2.67 6.09 -14.65
C ARG A 132 -1.43 5.53 -13.97
N ARG A 133 -1.38 4.22 -13.72
CA ARG A 133 -0.20 3.57 -13.12
C ARG A 133 1.03 3.77 -14.01
N VAL A 134 0.91 3.66 -15.34
CA VAL A 134 2.04 3.89 -16.26
C VAL A 134 2.34 5.38 -16.41
N ALA A 135 1.33 6.24 -16.54
CA ALA A 135 1.52 7.67 -16.74
C ALA A 135 2.09 8.40 -15.51
N GLY A 136 1.63 8.03 -14.30
CA GLY A 136 1.97 8.71 -13.05
C GLY A 136 3.13 8.09 -12.26
N SER A 137 3.68 6.95 -12.70
CA SER A 137 4.82 6.33 -12.00
C SER A 137 6.16 6.72 -12.58
N ASN A 138 7.17 6.75 -11.71
CA ASN A 138 8.57 6.99 -12.07
C ASN A 138 9.47 5.89 -11.44
N PRO A 139 9.38 4.64 -11.94
CA PRO A 139 10.19 3.54 -11.41
C PRO A 139 11.70 3.81 -11.44
N PRO A 140 12.29 4.36 -12.54
CA PRO A 140 13.71 4.70 -12.57
C PRO A 140 14.10 5.77 -11.55
N GLY A 141 13.23 6.76 -11.32
CA GLY A 141 13.44 7.79 -10.30
C GLY A 141 13.46 7.22 -8.89
N ALA A 142 12.51 6.33 -8.57
CA ALA A 142 12.46 5.67 -7.27
C ALA A 142 13.68 4.77 -7.02
N LEU A 143 14.11 4.00 -8.03
CA LEU A 143 15.32 3.18 -7.96
C LEU A 143 16.59 4.03 -7.81
N ALA A 144 16.68 5.16 -8.52
CA ALA A 144 17.80 6.09 -8.41
C ALA A 144 17.86 6.71 -7.01
N GLY A 145 16.72 7.15 -6.48
CA GLY A 145 16.63 7.70 -5.12
C GLY A 145 17.07 6.67 -4.08
N LEU A 146 16.56 5.44 -4.17
CA LEU A 146 16.97 4.35 -3.30
C LEU A 146 18.47 4.07 -3.41
N ALA A 147 19.01 3.96 -4.63
CA ALA A 147 20.43 3.69 -4.84
C ALA A 147 21.31 4.81 -4.24
N TRP A 148 20.95 6.08 -4.40
CA TRP A 148 21.65 7.18 -3.74
C TRP A 148 21.59 7.09 -2.22
N THR A 149 20.42 6.78 -1.64
CA THR A 149 20.31 6.61 -0.17
C THR A 149 21.16 5.45 0.34
N VAL A 150 21.18 4.31 -0.36
CA VAL A 150 22.00 3.16 0.01
C VAL A 150 23.48 3.48 -0.13
N LEU A 151 23.88 4.16 -1.21
CA LEU A 151 25.26 4.58 -1.41
C LEU A 151 25.72 5.53 -0.29
N ALA A 152 24.91 6.54 0.04
CA ALA A 152 25.22 7.46 1.13
C ALA A 152 25.34 6.74 2.48
N LEU A 153 24.40 5.85 2.81
CA LEU A 153 24.46 5.05 4.04
C LEU A 153 25.67 4.12 4.08
N ALA A 154 26.02 3.50 2.94
CA ALA A 154 27.19 2.64 2.83
C ALA A 154 28.50 3.43 3.02
N LEU A 155 28.61 4.61 2.40
CA LEU A 155 29.77 5.48 2.58
C LEU A 155 29.89 5.99 4.02
N LEU A 156 28.77 6.34 4.67
CA LEU A 156 28.77 6.71 6.08
C LEU A 156 29.17 5.52 6.96
N ALA A 157 28.58 4.34 6.78
CA ALA A 157 28.85 3.18 7.61
C ALA A 157 30.28 2.64 7.42
N GLY A 158 30.70 2.38 6.18
CA GLY A 158 31.99 1.78 5.86
C GLY A 158 33.15 2.76 5.73
N GLY A 159 32.88 4.01 5.35
CA GLY A 159 33.90 5.03 5.12
C GLY A 159 34.10 5.99 6.28
N LEU A 160 33.11 6.15 7.18
CA LEU A 160 33.21 7.05 8.33
C LEU A 160 33.08 6.30 9.66
N VAL A 161 31.99 5.58 9.89
CA VAL A 161 31.70 4.94 11.19
C VAL A 161 32.69 3.81 11.49
N ALA A 162 32.85 2.84 10.59
CA ALA A 162 33.76 1.71 10.81
C ALA A 162 35.24 2.09 10.99
N PRO A 163 35.82 3.07 10.27
CA PRO A 163 37.22 3.44 10.48
C PRO A 163 37.47 4.39 11.66
N PHE A 164 36.51 5.27 12.01
CA PHE A 164 36.74 6.33 12.99
C PHE A 164 35.95 6.18 14.30
N ALA A 165 34.87 5.41 14.31
CA ALA A 165 34.00 5.24 15.49
C ALA A 165 33.95 3.81 16.02
N MET A 166 34.54 2.84 15.31
CA MET A 166 34.72 1.46 15.79
C MET A 166 36.19 1.21 16.11
N ASP A 167 36.44 0.62 17.28
CA ASP A 167 37.79 0.22 17.69
C ASP A 167 38.39 -0.79 16.70
N HIS A 168 39.72 -0.88 16.67
CA HIS A 168 40.40 -1.77 15.73
C HIS A 168 40.07 -3.25 15.98
N ASP A 169 39.82 -3.59 17.24
CA ASP A 169 39.51 -4.94 17.68
C ASP A 169 38.00 -5.23 17.73
N ASP A 170 37.15 -4.29 17.29
CA ASP A 170 35.71 -4.50 17.24
C ASP A 170 35.37 -5.58 16.18
N PRO A 171 34.80 -6.73 16.58
CA PRO A 171 34.47 -7.81 15.66
C PRO A 171 33.43 -7.40 14.60
N ALA A 172 32.70 -6.30 14.81
CA ALA A 172 31.74 -5.77 13.86
C ALA A 172 32.37 -4.87 12.78
N ARG A 173 33.62 -4.42 12.93
CA ARG A 173 34.27 -3.47 12.02
C ARG A 173 34.44 -4.03 10.61
N THR A 174 35.13 -5.16 10.48
CA THR A 174 35.38 -5.83 9.20
C THR A 174 34.09 -6.20 8.45
N PRO A 175 33.07 -6.83 9.08
CA PRO A 175 31.81 -7.13 8.38
C PRO A 175 31.04 -5.86 8.00
N THR A 176 31.08 -4.79 8.81
CA THR A 176 30.45 -3.50 8.45
C THR A 176 31.06 -2.91 7.18
N ILE A 177 32.40 -2.90 7.08
CA ILE A 177 33.10 -2.41 5.89
C ILE A 177 32.76 -3.27 4.67
N ALA A 178 32.76 -4.60 4.81
CA ALA A 178 32.46 -5.51 3.71
C ALA A 178 31.02 -5.34 3.20
N VAL A 179 30.03 -5.30 4.11
CA VAL A 179 28.62 -5.09 3.76
C VAL A 179 28.40 -3.72 3.12
N ALA A 180 29.02 -2.68 3.66
CA ALA A 180 28.98 -1.34 3.08
C ALA A 180 29.58 -1.31 1.67
N ALA A 181 30.73 -1.95 1.44
CA ALA A 181 31.34 -2.02 0.11
C ALA A 181 30.44 -2.73 -0.91
N VAL A 182 29.82 -3.85 -0.53
CA VAL A 182 28.87 -4.56 -1.40
C VAL A 182 27.62 -3.71 -1.68
N ALA A 183 27.07 -3.04 -0.66
CA ALA A 183 25.93 -2.16 -0.81
C ALA A 183 26.24 -0.96 -1.73
N ALA A 184 27.41 -0.34 -1.57
CA ALA A 184 27.89 0.75 -2.41
C ALA A 184 28.09 0.32 -3.87
N ALA A 185 28.72 -0.84 -4.10
CA ALA A 185 28.89 -1.40 -5.44
C ALA A 185 27.54 -1.70 -6.11
N GLY A 186 26.61 -2.32 -5.39
CA GLY A 186 25.25 -2.60 -5.87
C GLY A 186 24.49 -1.32 -6.21
N ALA A 187 24.54 -0.31 -5.33
CA ALA A 187 23.95 1.00 -5.59
C ALA A 187 24.57 1.69 -6.82
N GLY A 188 25.90 1.65 -6.95
CA GLY A 188 26.61 2.18 -8.11
C GLY A 188 26.18 1.52 -9.42
N ALA A 189 26.07 0.19 -9.44
CA ALA A 189 25.58 -0.55 -10.60
C ALA A 189 24.15 -0.15 -10.99
N VAL A 190 23.26 0.05 -10.01
CA VAL A 190 21.90 0.54 -10.27
C VAL A 190 21.93 1.95 -10.86
N LEU A 191 22.72 2.87 -10.29
CA LEU A 191 22.84 4.25 -10.77
C LEU A 191 23.36 4.31 -12.22
N LEU A 192 24.31 3.44 -12.58
CA LEU A 192 24.79 3.32 -13.96
C LEU A 192 23.70 2.84 -14.94
N ALA A 193 22.75 2.02 -14.47
CA ALA A 193 21.63 1.55 -15.29
C ALA A 193 20.47 2.57 -15.40
N VAL A 194 20.38 3.56 -14.51
CA VAL A 194 19.28 4.53 -14.45
C VAL A 194 19.03 5.28 -15.77
N PRO A 195 20.05 5.80 -16.50
CA PRO A 195 19.81 6.52 -17.75
C PRO A 195 19.11 5.65 -18.81
N GLY A 196 19.54 4.40 -18.98
CA GLY A 196 18.91 3.45 -19.90
C GLY A 196 17.48 3.10 -19.47
N LEU A 197 17.25 2.91 -18.16
CA LEU A 197 15.91 2.66 -17.62
C LEU A 197 14.98 3.87 -17.81
N ARG A 198 15.49 5.11 -17.66
CA ARG A 198 14.73 6.34 -17.90
C ARG A 198 14.33 6.47 -19.37
N ALA A 199 15.27 6.25 -20.28
CA ALA A 199 15.00 6.30 -21.72
C ALA A 199 13.96 5.24 -22.13
N GLY A 200 14.14 3.99 -21.69
CA GLY A 200 13.18 2.91 -21.95
C GLY A 200 11.80 3.16 -21.34
N TRP A 201 11.75 3.75 -20.14
CA TRP A 201 10.48 4.11 -19.51
C TRP A 201 9.75 5.24 -20.23
N ALA A 202 10.47 6.28 -20.64
CA ALA A 202 9.91 7.39 -21.41
C ALA A 202 9.35 6.90 -22.76
N ALA A 203 10.07 6.01 -23.45
CA ALA A 203 9.57 5.37 -24.66
C ALA A 203 8.30 4.55 -24.41
N ALA A 204 8.26 3.76 -23.33
CA ALA A 204 7.07 3.00 -22.96
C ALA A 204 5.87 3.90 -22.66
N GLN A 205 6.06 4.99 -21.92
CA GLN A 205 5.02 5.98 -21.64
C GLN A 205 4.50 6.63 -22.91
N GLU A 206 5.40 6.97 -23.84
CA GLU A 206 5.02 7.54 -25.14
C GLU A 206 4.18 6.55 -25.94
N THR A 207 4.59 5.28 -26.05
CA THR A 207 3.85 4.25 -26.77
C THR A 207 2.46 4.03 -26.17
N VAL A 208 2.32 4.02 -24.85
CA VAL A 208 0.99 3.93 -24.20
C VAL A 208 0.13 5.15 -24.54
N ARG A 209 0.73 6.35 -24.55
CA ARG A 209 0.04 7.61 -24.85
C ARG A 209 -0.44 7.68 -26.30
N THR A 210 0.38 7.21 -27.25
CA THR A 210 0.05 7.23 -28.68
C THR A 210 -0.90 6.12 -29.08
N THR A 211 -0.77 4.92 -28.48
CA THR A 211 -1.63 3.76 -28.80
C THR A 211 -3.05 3.93 -28.25
N TRP A 212 -3.21 4.45 -27.03
CA TRP A 212 -4.51 4.59 -26.37
C TRP A 212 -4.77 6.05 -25.96
N GLY A 213 -4.86 6.91 -26.97
CA GLY A 213 -5.16 8.32 -26.79
C GLY A 213 -6.59 8.61 -26.31
N PRO A 214 -6.93 9.90 -26.13
CA PRO A 214 -8.25 10.30 -25.65
C PRO A 214 -9.41 9.87 -26.57
N ASN A 215 -9.15 9.70 -27.86
CA ASN A 215 -10.19 9.32 -28.83
C ASN A 215 -10.53 7.83 -28.72
N GLU A 216 -9.52 6.98 -28.55
CA GLU A 216 -9.65 5.54 -28.39
C GLU A 216 -10.43 5.22 -27.11
N VAL A 217 -10.16 5.95 -26.02
CA VAL A 217 -10.92 5.87 -24.78
C VAL A 217 -12.38 6.28 -25.00
N ARG A 218 -12.65 7.39 -25.70
CA ARG A 218 -14.02 7.81 -26.02
C ARG A 218 -14.75 6.79 -26.90
N PHE A 219 -14.06 6.17 -27.85
CA PHE A 219 -14.65 5.12 -28.69
C PHE A 219 -15.00 3.89 -27.85
N ALA A 220 -14.10 3.42 -26.99
CA ALA A 220 -14.36 2.33 -26.04
C ALA A 220 -15.54 2.65 -25.11
N GLU A 221 -15.59 3.84 -24.53
CA GLU A 221 -16.73 4.27 -23.69
C GLU A 221 -18.05 4.25 -24.48
N SER A 222 -18.05 4.79 -25.70
CA SER A 222 -19.27 4.83 -26.53
C SER A 222 -19.73 3.44 -26.95
N ALA A 223 -18.79 2.51 -27.21
CA ALA A 223 -19.08 1.13 -27.55
C ALA A 223 -19.63 0.37 -26.34
N GLU A 224 -19.01 0.51 -25.17
CA GLU A 224 -19.50 -0.12 -23.94
C GLU A 224 -20.84 0.43 -23.47
N ARG A 225 -21.08 1.74 -23.58
CA ARG A 225 -22.40 2.33 -23.28
C ARG A 225 -23.50 1.70 -24.13
N ARG A 226 -23.25 1.48 -25.42
CA ARG A 226 -24.21 0.82 -26.34
C ARG A 226 -24.43 -0.65 -26.00
N ARG A 227 -23.37 -1.39 -25.66
CA ARG A 227 -23.49 -2.78 -25.21
C ARG A 227 -24.24 -2.90 -23.88
N ARG A 228 -23.99 -1.98 -22.95
CA ARG A 228 -24.70 -1.91 -21.67
C ARG A 228 -26.19 -1.62 -21.85
N ALA A 229 -26.54 -0.69 -22.73
CA ALA A 229 -27.93 -0.38 -23.03
C ALA A 229 -28.71 -1.61 -23.56
N ALA A 230 -28.03 -2.56 -24.22
CA ALA A 230 -28.64 -3.80 -24.69
C ALA A 230 -28.89 -4.86 -23.58
N LEU A 231 -28.28 -4.71 -22.40
CA LEU A 231 -28.43 -5.63 -21.27
C LEU A 231 -29.65 -5.32 -20.37
N GLY A 232 -30.36 -4.23 -20.66
CA GLY A 232 -31.51 -3.76 -19.89
C GLY A 232 -31.18 -2.71 -18.83
N PRO A 233 -32.20 -2.17 -18.15
CA PRO A 233 -32.01 -1.17 -17.11
C PRO A 233 -31.24 -1.75 -15.93
N GLN A 234 -30.35 -0.94 -15.38
CA GLN A 234 -29.59 -1.25 -14.18
C GLN A 234 -30.38 -0.76 -12.95
N ASP A 235 -30.48 -1.59 -11.92
CA ASP A 235 -31.12 -1.19 -10.65
C ASP A 235 -30.30 -0.08 -10.00
N ALA A 236 -30.91 1.10 -9.84
CA ALA A 236 -30.29 2.23 -9.17
C ALA A 236 -30.03 1.92 -7.69
N SER A 237 -28.79 2.14 -7.20
CA SER A 237 -28.46 1.93 -5.78
C SER A 237 -28.98 3.08 -4.90
N THR A 238 -30.26 3.03 -4.51
CA THR A 238 -30.83 3.93 -3.48
C THR A 238 -30.16 3.74 -2.11
N ASP A 239 -29.62 2.55 -1.84
CA ASP A 239 -28.91 2.20 -0.61
C ASP A 239 -27.47 2.76 -0.57
N GLY A 240 -26.80 2.91 -1.72
CA GLY A 240 -25.37 3.25 -1.81
C GLY A 240 -25.04 4.64 -1.29
N ARG A 241 -25.83 5.66 -1.64
CA ARG A 241 -25.65 7.04 -1.11
C ARG A 241 -25.90 7.13 0.40
N ARG A 242 -26.94 6.47 0.90
CA ARG A 242 -27.25 6.43 2.34
C ARG A 242 -26.13 5.73 3.11
N ARG A 243 -25.53 4.70 2.50
CA ARG A 243 -24.41 3.95 3.07
C ARG A 243 -23.09 4.71 3.04
N ALA A 244 -22.77 5.41 1.96
CA ALA A 244 -21.61 6.30 1.89
C ALA A 244 -21.70 7.42 2.93
N ALA A 245 -22.89 7.99 3.11
CA ALA A 245 -23.17 8.96 4.19
C ALA A 245 -23.05 8.33 5.59
N ARG A 246 -23.50 7.09 5.79
CA ARG A 246 -23.37 6.38 7.08
C ARG A 246 -21.93 5.99 7.38
N ASN A 247 -21.17 5.53 6.39
CA ASN A 247 -19.78 5.14 6.52
C ASN A 247 -18.88 6.35 6.74
N SER A 248 -19.11 7.46 6.04
CA SER A 248 -18.39 8.72 6.31
C SER A 248 -18.70 9.25 7.71
N ARG A 249 -19.96 9.18 8.17
CA ARG A 249 -20.31 9.51 9.57
C ARG A 249 -19.67 8.55 10.57
N ALA A 250 -19.69 7.24 10.33
CA ALA A 250 -19.07 6.27 11.21
C ALA A 250 -17.55 6.44 11.27
N ALA A 251 -16.90 6.68 10.13
CA ALA A 251 -15.47 6.99 10.06
C ALA A 251 -15.14 8.34 10.72
N ALA A 252 -15.97 9.36 10.55
CA ALA A 252 -15.81 10.64 11.23
C ALA A 252 -16.02 10.54 12.74
N VAL A 253 -17.00 9.74 13.18
CA VAL A 253 -17.23 9.45 14.59
C VAL A 253 -16.05 8.68 15.14
N LEU A 254 -15.68 7.52 14.59
CA LEU A 254 -14.56 6.70 15.06
C LEU A 254 -13.22 7.45 15.00
N GLY A 255 -12.97 8.20 13.92
CA GLY A 255 -11.81 9.06 13.79
C GLY A 255 -11.82 10.20 14.81
N GLY A 256 -12.98 10.79 15.07
CA GLY A 256 -13.19 11.81 16.10
C GLY A 256 -13.02 11.28 17.51
N THR A 257 -13.60 10.13 17.86
CA THR A 257 -13.43 9.49 19.18
C THR A 257 -12.00 9.01 19.37
N GLY A 258 -11.36 8.49 18.33
CA GLY A 258 -9.94 8.13 18.35
C GLY A 258 -9.05 9.36 18.55
N LEU A 259 -9.34 10.47 17.86
CA LEU A 259 -8.61 11.73 18.01
C LEU A 259 -8.83 12.35 19.40
N VAL A 260 -10.06 12.38 19.90
CA VAL A 260 -10.38 12.86 21.24
C VAL A 260 -9.73 11.98 22.30
N GLY A 261 -9.79 10.65 22.15
CA GLY A 261 -9.09 9.71 23.03
C GLY A 261 -7.58 9.94 23.01
N PHE A 262 -7.00 10.16 21.82
CA PHE A 262 -5.59 10.51 21.67
C PHE A 262 -5.27 11.85 22.34
N VAL A 263 -6.06 12.90 22.13
CA VAL A 263 -5.87 14.21 22.78
C VAL A 263 -6.02 14.11 24.29
N LEU A 264 -7.01 13.38 24.82
CA LEU A 264 -7.19 13.17 26.25
C LEU A 264 -6.03 12.37 26.86
N PHE A 265 -5.57 11.34 26.17
CA PHE A 265 -4.35 10.60 26.54
C PHE A 265 -3.15 11.54 26.59
N MET A 266 -2.98 12.39 25.57
CA MET A 266 -1.88 13.36 25.48
C MET A 266 -2.01 14.45 26.55
N VAL A 267 -3.20 14.98 26.82
CA VAL A 267 -3.45 16.00 27.84
C VAL A 267 -3.21 15.44 29.22
N GLY A 268 -3.75 14.26 29.55
CA GLY A 268 -3.49 13.56 30.81
C GLY A 268 -2.02 13.29 31.01
N ALA A 269 -1.34 12.82 29.95
CA ALA A 269 0.10 12.64 29.95
C ALA A 269 0.83 13.98 30.24
N THR A 270 0.51 15.07 29.54
CA THR A 270 1.15 16.38 29.74
C THR A 270 0.84 17.02 31.10
N MET A 271 -0.37 16.82 31.64
CA MET A 271 -0.77 17.37 32.93
C MET A 271 -0.05 16.72 34.10
N ARG A 272 0.53 15.53 33.90
CA ARG A 272 1.36 14.84 34.90
C ARG A 272 2.66 15.58 35.26
N HIS A 273 2.98 16.72 34.62
CA HIS A 273 4.20 17.50 34.88
C HIS A 273 3.96 18.98 35.23
N PRO A 274 4.29 19.40 36.46
CA PRO A 274 4.64 20.79 36.75
C PRO A 274 6.17 20.98 36.66
N ARG A 275 6.64 21.48 35.49
CA ARG A 275 7.91 22.19 35.19
C ARG A 275 9.27 21.57 35.56
N ARG A 276 10.12 21.51 34.51
CA ARG A 276 11.54 21.12 34.40
C ARG A 276 12.53 21.59 35.50
N HIS A 277 12.26 22.64 36.30
CA HIS A 277 13.23 23.25 37.24
C HIS A 277 12.62 23.64 38.61
N GLY A 278 11.52 23.02 39.05
CA GLY A 278 10.92 23.24 40.38
C GLY A 278 11.07 22.01 41.31
N PRO A 279 10.96 22.16 42.64
CA PRO A 279 10.95 21.02 43.56
C PRO A 279 9.76 20.09 43.30
N ASP A 280 9.94 18.79 43.53
CA ASP A 280 8.98 17.70 43.24
C ASP A 280 7.67 17.84 44.04
N GLU A 281 6.75 18.71 43.58
CA GLU A 281 5.36 18.73 44.05
C GLU A 281 4.54 17.73 43.22
N HIS A 282 4.19 16.59 43.84
CA HIS A 282 3.20 15.68 43.29
C HIS A 282 1.83 16.39 43.29
N TYR A 283 1.02 16.19 42.25
CA TYR A 283 -0.39 16.53 42.38
C TYR A 283 -0.94 15.71 43.56
N GLY A 284 -1.68 16.34 44.48
CA GLY A 284 -2.32 15.59 45.57
C GLY A 284 -3.12 14.40 45.05
N PRO A 285 -3.47 13.40 45.88
CA PRO A 285 -4.01 12.11 45.44
C PRO A 285 -5.19 12.20 44.44
N VAL A 286 -5.98 13.28 44.51
CA VAL A 286 -7.08 13.57 43.58
C VAL A 286 -6.58 13.93 42.17
N GLY A 287 -5.49 14.68 42.05
CA GLY A 287 -4.91 15.08 40.76
C GLY A 287 -4.20 13.92 40.05
N GLU A 288 -3.45 13.09 40.78
CA GLU A 288 -2.86 11.85 40.21
C GLU A 288 -3.95 10.88 39.72
N THR A 289 -5.02 10.72 40.50
CA THR A 289 -6.17 9.88 40.08
C THR A 289 -6.85 10.44 38.82
N ALA A 290 -6.97 11.77 38.70
CA ALA A 290 -7.54 12.41 37.52
C ALA A 290 -6.66 12.21 36.26
N ILE A 291 -5.34 12.26 36.44
CA ILE A 291 -4.36 11.98 35.38
C ILE A 291 -4.44 10.52 34.92
N ASP A 292 -4.47 9.57 35.86
CA ASP A 292 -4.57 8.15 35.54
C ASP A 292 -5.91 7.82 34.83
N VAL A 293 -7.00 8.49 35.21
CA VAL A 293 -8.30 8.40 34.52
C VAL A 293 -8.21 9.00 33.11
N LEU A 294 -7.56 10.14 32.90
CA LEU A 294 -7.37 10.74 31.57
C LEU A 294 -6.56 9.83 30.63
N VAL A 295 -5.46 9.26 31.12
CA VAL A 295 -4.60 8.33 30.37
C VAL A 295 -5.33 7.01 30.08
N GLY A 296 -6.00 6.43 31.09
CA GLY A 296 -6.76 5.20 30.94
C GLY A 296 -7.95 5.33 30.01
N VAL A 297 -8.75 6.39 30.14
CA VAL A 297 -9.91 6.68 29.27
C VAL A 297 -9.44 7.04 27.86
N GLY A 298 -8.37 7.83 27.72
CA GLY A 298 -7.81 8.18 26.42
C GLY A 298 -7.31 6.95 25.64
N GLY A 299 -6.54 6.08 26.30
CA GLY A 299 -6.07 4.82 25.73
C GLY A 299 -7.22 3.85 25.39
N ALA A 300 -8.21 3.73 26.28
CA ALA A 300 -9.39 2.90 26.05
C ALA A 300 -10.23 3.40 24.87
N LEU A 301 -10.40 4.71 24.70
CA LEU A 301 -11.12 5.31 23.58
C LEU A 301 -10.42 5.06 22.24
N VAL A 302 -9.09 5.18 22.20
CA VAL A 302 -8.29 4.85 21.00
C VAL A 302 -8.41 3.36 20.68
N GLY A 303 -8.23 2.49 21.69
CA GLY A 303 -8.36 1.04 21.52
C GLY A 303 -9.75 0.62 21.06
N ALA A 304 -10.80 1.17 21.66
CA ALA A 304 -12.19 0.91 21.29
C ALA A 304 -12.52 1.44 19.88
N ALA A 305 -12.03 2.62 19.50
CA ALA A 305 -12.24 3.17 18.16
C ALA A 305 -11.58 2.29 17.08
N LEU A 306 -10.38 1.77 17.35
CA LEU A 306 -9.68 0.85 16.45
C LEU A 306 -10.39 -0.51 16.36
N LEU A 307 -10.81 -1.07 17.49
CA LEU A 307 -11.56 -2.34 17.55
C LEU A 307 -12.92 -2.24 16.84
N LEU A 308 -13.69 -1.18 17.12
CA LEU A 308 -14.98 -0.95 16.48
C LEU A 308 -14.82 -0.61 15.00
N GLY A 309 -13.78 0.11 14.61
CA GLY A 309 -13.43 0.33 13.21
C GLY A 309 -13.08 -0.95 12.47
N ALA A 310 -12.30 -1.83 13.09
CA ALA A 310 -11.98 -3.15 12.55
C ALA A 310 -13.23 -4.03 12.43
N LEU A 311 -14.06 -4.09 13.47
CA LEU A 311 -15.31 -4.85 13.48
C LEU A 311 -16.29 -4.33 12.40
N TRP A 312 -16.35 -3.01 12.21
CA TRP A 312 -17.17 -2.35 11.21
C TRP A 312 -16.72 -2.64 9.77
N LEU A 313 -15.41 -2.75 9.53
CA LEU A 313 -14.85 -3.12 8.23
C LEU A 313 -15.05 -4.61 7.91
N VAL A 314 -15.17 -5.46 8.94
CA VAL A 314 -15.21 -6.93 8.81
C VAL A 314 -16.64 -7.48 8.84
N ALA A 315 -17.65 -6.70 9.23
CA ALA A 315 -19.04 -7.14 9.26
C ALA A 315 -19.82 -6.77 7.99
N PRO A 316 -19.79 -7.57 6.90
CA PRO A 316 -20.72 -7.39 5.80
C PRO A 316 -22.14 -7.73 6.28
N GLY A 317 -23.11 -6.90 5.91
CA GLY A 317 -24.52 -7.18 6.22
C GLY A 317 -24.99 -8.46 5.51
N ALA A 318 -25.82 -9.27 6.16
CA ALA A 318 -26.34 -10.52 5.59
C ALA A 318 -26.99 -10.36 4.21
N ARG A 319 -27.66 -9.21 3.97
CA ARG A 319 -28.26 -8.85 2.67
C ARG A 319 -27.23 -8.61 1.57
N GLU A 320 -26.07 -8.06 1.91
CA GLU A 320 -24.99 -7.77 0.97
C GLU A 320 -24.26 -9.03 0.54
N ASN A 321 -23.99 -9.93 1.49
CA ASN A 321 -23.47 -11.25 1.17
C ASN A 321 -24.40 -12.04 0.24
N ARG A 322 -25.72 -11.89 0.42
CA ARG A 322 -26.70 -12.49 -0.48
C ARG A 322 -26.65 -11.88 -1.89
N ARG A 323 -26.72 -10.54 -2.02
CA ARG A 323 -26.61 -9.83 -3.31
C ARG A 323 -25.31 -10.16 -4.04
N ARG A 324 -24.19 -10.24 -3.31
CA ARG A 324 -22.89 -10.65 -3.84
C ARG A 324 -22.88 -12.08 -4.35
N ARG A 325 -23.47 -13.03 -3.59
CA ARG A 325 -23.60 -14.42 -4.03
C ARG A 325 -24.45 -14.53 -5.29
N GLU A 326 -25.59 -13.84 -5.32
CA GLU A 326 -26.47 -13.79 -6.49
C GLU A 326 -25.74 -13.24 -7.72
N ALA A 327 -24.99 -12.14 -7.57
CA ALA A 327 -24.18 -11.59 -8.66
C ALA A 327 -23.06 -12.54 -9.12
N LEU A 328 -22.37 -13.24 -8.20
CA LEU A 328 -21.36 -14.24 -8.55
C LEU A 328 -21.97 -15.45 -9.27
N THR A 329 -23.17 -15.87 -8.88
CA THR A 329 -23.91 -16.93 -9.56
C THR A 329 -24.33 -16.48 -10.96
N ALA A 330 -24.85 -15.25 -11.09
CA ALA A 330 -25.17 -14.65 -12.37
C ALA A 330 -23.93 -14.58 -13.27
N LEU A 331 -22.76 -14.16 -12.76
CA LEU A 331 -21.51 -14.11 -13.50
C LEU A 331 -21.12 -15.46 -14.12
N ARG A 332 -21.41 -16.58 -13.42
CA ARG A 332 -21.11 -17.95 -13.85
C ARG A 332 -22.17 -18.55 -14.78
N SER A 333 -23.38 -17.99 -14.81
CA SER A 333 -24.46 -18.49 -15.67
C SER A 333 -24.18 -18.20 -17.15
N THR A 334 -24.70 -18.98 -18.09
CA THR A 334 -24.47 -18.76 -19.53
C THR A 334 -25.49 -17.84 -20.19
N GLY A 335 -26.63 -17.58 -19.53
CA GLY A 335 -27.69 -16.72 -20.07
C GLY A 335 -27.38 -15.22 -19.95
N PRO A 336 -28.00 -14.37 -20.79
CA PRO A 336 -27.93 -12.92 -20.64
C PRO A 336 -28.52 -12.52 -19.28
N SER A 337 -27.80 -11.72 -18.51
CA SER A 337 -28.27 -11.21 -17.22
C SER A 337 -28.05 -9.72 -17.11
N ALA A 338 -29.04 -9.02 -16.55
CA ALA A 338 -28.89 -7.60 -16.22
C ALA A 338 -27.67 -7.38 -15.30
N PRO A 339 -27.02 -6.20 -15.39
CA PRO A 339 -25.94 -5.84 -14.49
C PRO A 339 -26.45 -5.71 -13.05
N PRO A 340 -25.67 -6.13 -12.04
CA PRO A 340 -26.01 -5.90 -10.63
C PRO A 340 -25.94 -4.40 -10.29
N CYS A 341 -26.42 -4.03 -9.11
CA CYS A 341 -26.31 -2.66 -8.62
C CYS A 341 -24.85 -2.20 -8.51
N ASP A 342 -24.63 -0.89 -8.65
CA ASP A 342 -23.29 -0.29 -8.74
C ASP A 342 -22.37 -0.64 -7.58
N ASP A 343 -22.89 -0.74 -6.36
CA ASP A 343 -22.10 -1.09 -5.17
C ASP A 343 -21.49 -2.50 -5.29
N VAL A 344 -22.27 -3.46 -5.77
CA VAL A 344 -21.83 -4.85 -5.97
C VAL A 344 -20.91 -4.94 -7.18
N LEU A 345 -21.19 -4.17 -8.24
CA LEU A 345 -20.32 -4.08 -9.41
C LEU A 345 -18.95 -3.51 -9.05
N ALA A 346 -18.91 -2.44 -8.24
CA ALA A 346 -17.68 -1.85 -7.70
C ALA A 346 -16.92 -2.83 -6.79
N GLU A 347 -17.61 -3.59 -5.92
CA GLU A 347 -16.97 -4.64 -5.11
C GLU A 347 -16.35 -5.74 -5.97
N LEU A 348 -17.04 -6.16 -7.05
CA LEU A 348 -16.53 -7.19 -7.95
C LEU A 348 -15.34 -6.70 -8.79
N LEU A 349 -15.34 -5.41 -9.17
CA LEU A 349 -14.26 -4.70 -9.83
C LEU A 349 -13.11 -4.29 -8.89
N ALA A 350 -13.30 -4.40 -7.57
CA ALA A 350 -12.27 -4.03 -6.62
C ALA A 350 -10.97 -4.83 -6.86
N PRO A 351 -9.80 -4.18 -6.67
CA PRO A 351 -8.50 -4.82 -6.88
C PRO A 351 -8.27 -5.99 -5.92
N TRP A 352 -8.91 -5.94 -4.74
CA TRP A 352 -8.72 -6.87 -3.64
C TRP A 352 -10.00 -7.60 -3.26
N THR A 353 -9.84 -8.82 -2.77
CA THR A 353 -10.93 -9.60 -2.18
C THR A 353 -10.99 -9.36 -0.67
N GLY A 354 -12.13 -9.61 -0.01
CA GLY A 354 -12.23 -9.49 1.45
C GLY A 354 -11.10 -10.20 2.23
N PRO A 355 -10.75 -11.46 1.92
CA PRO A 355 -9.58 -12.13 2.51
C PRO A 355 -8.26 -11.42 2.24
N THR A 356 -8.08 -10.84 1.05
CA THR A 356 -6.89 -10.04 0.71
C THR A 356 -6.82 -8.78 1.57
N VAL A 357 -7.94 -8.08 1.78
CA VAL A 357 -8.00 -6.89 2.64
C VAL A 357 -7.64 -7.24 4.08
N LEU A 358 -8.20 -8.33 4.62
CA LEU A 358 -7.83 -8.83 5.95
C LEU A 358 -6.34 -9.17 6.05
N ALA A 359 -5.77 -9.82 5.04
CA ALA A 359 -4.34 -10.12 4.98
C ALA A 359 -3.48 -8.85 4.96
N LEU A 360 -3.90 -7.81 4.23
CA LEU A 360 -3.20 -6.52 4.18
C LEU A 360 -3.28 -5.80 5.53
N VAL A 361 -4.45 -5.78 6.18
CA VAL A 361 -4.61 -5.22 7.53
C VAL A 361 -3.74 -5.98 8.54
N TRP A 362 -3.69 -7.31 8.45
CA TRP A 362 -2.79 -8.12 9.27
C TRP A 362 -1.32 -7.77 9.04
N LEU A 363 -0.89 -7.63 7.78
CA LEU A 363 0.48 -7.20 7.46
C LEU A 363 0.80 -5.81 8.01
N VAL A 364 -0.15 -4.87 7.98
CA VAL A 364 0.01 -3.56 8.65
C VAL A 364 0.22 -3.77 10.16
N GLY A 365 -0.57 -4.62 10.81
CA GLY A 365 -0.43 -4.95 12.23
C GLY A 365 0.89 -5.64 12.57
N VAL A 366 1.36 -6.56 11.73
CA VAL A 366 2.70 -7.16 11.86
C VAL A 366 3.76 -6.08 11.72
N GLY A 367 3.71 -5.23 10.68
CA GLY A 367 4.67 -4.13 10.49
C GLY A 367 4.71 -3.17 11.69
N LEU A 368 3.57 -2.98 12.36
CA LEU A 368 3.41 -2.15 13.56
C LEU A 368 3.96 -2.78 14.86
N THR A 369 4.17 -4.09 14.90
CA THR A 369 4.60 -4.80 16.12
C THR A 369 5.97 -5.44 15.99
N MET A 370 6.40 -5.73 14.76
CA MET A 370 7.64 -6.44 14.43
C MET A 370 8.88 -5.87 15.14
N PRO A 371 9.13 -4.55 15.18
CA PRO A 371 10.37 -4.03 15.73
C PRO A 371 10.45 -4.16 17.26
N SER A 372 9.31 -4.05 17.94
CA SER A 372 9.20 -4.29 19.38
C SER A 372 9.49 -5.75 19.74
N VAL A 373 8.98 -6.69 18.94
CA VAL A 373 9.25 -8.12 19.11
C VAL A 373 10.72 -8.44 18.82
N LEU A 374 11.31 -7.84 17.78
CA LEU A 374 12.73 -8.02 17.46
C LEU A 374 13.65 -7.44 18.53
N ALA A 375 13.30 -6.29 19.13
CA ALA A 375 14.01 -5.75 20.28
C ALA A 375 13.96 -6.74 21.45
N ALA A 376 12.77 -7.26 21.76
CA ALA A 376 12.55 -8.21 22.84
C ALA A 376 13.30 -9.53 22.66
N VAL A 377 13.30 -10.12 21.46
CA VAL A 377 14.08 -11.33 21.14
C VAL A 377 15.58 -11.12 21.33
N ALA A 378 16.07 -9.91 21.07
CA ALA A 378 17.47 -9.57 21.26
C ALA A 378 17.84 -9.28 22.73
N GLY A 379 16.93 -9.53 23.68
CA GLY A 379 17.14 -9.24 25.11
C GLY A 379 17.10 -7.76 25.45
N SER A 380 16.45 -6.94 24.61
CA SER A 380 16.36 -5.48 24.78
C SER A 380 14.90 -5.01 24.70
N GLY A 381 14.65 -3.73 24.95
CA GLY A 381 13.31 -3.17 24.80
C GLY A 381 12.29 -3.80 25.75
N LEU A 382 11.11 -4.18 25.26
CA LEU A 382 10.01 -4.74 26.07
C LEU A 382 10.36 -5.99 26.89
N ALA A 383 11.37 -6.77 26.48
CA ALA A 383 11.79 -7.94 27.24
C ALA A 383 12.44 -7.61 28.60
N THR A 384 12.91 -6.37 28.80
CA THR A 384 13.46 -5.94 30.09
C THR A 384 12.37 -5.57 31.10
N VAL A 385 11.11 -5.48 30.66
CA VAL A 385 9.97 -5.02 31.46
C VAL A 385 8.88 -6.10 31.61
N VAL A 386 8.83 -7.07 30.70
CA VAL A 386 7.80 -8.11 30.67
C VAL A 386 8.43 -9.50 30.68
N ASP A 387 8.40 -10.13 31.85
CA ASP A 387 8.87 -11.51 32.07
C ASP A 387 7.83 -12.56 31.66
N GLY A 388 8.31 -13.76 31.33
CA GLY A 388 7.47 -14.94 31.07
C GLY A 388 6.88 -15.05 29.67
N VAL A 389 7.11 -14.08 28.77
CA VAL A 389 6.69 -14.16 27.37
C VAL A 389 7.74 -14.89 26.53
N PRO A 390 7.39 -15.96 25.78
CA PRO A 390 8.33 -16.66 24.91
C PRO A 390 8.57 -15.89 23.61
N TRP A 391 9.30 -14.76 23.67
CA TRP A 391 9.57 -13.87 22.53
C TRP A 391 10.07 -14.58 21.26
N PRO A 392 10.97 -15.60 21.33
CA PRO A 392 11.35 -16.36 20.14
C PRO A 392 10.16 -17.03 19.46
N ALA A 393 9.25 -17.66 20.22
CA ALA A 393 8.06 -18.28 19.67
C ALA A 393 7.08 -17.25 19.07
N VAL A 394 6.92 -16.09 19.72
CA VAL A 394 6.11 -14.97 19.19
C VAL A 394 6.68 -14.48 17.86
N SER A 395 8.00 -14.32 17.75
CA SER A 395 8.64 -13.87 16.52
C SER A 395 8.47 -14.86 15.37
N VAL A 396 8.58 -16.16 15.64
CA VAL A 396 8.36 -17.22 14.64
C VAL A 396 6.90 -17.25 14.21
N ALA A 397 5.95 -17.14 15.15
CA ALA A 397 4.52 -17.08 14.84
C ALA A 397 4.17 -15.85 13.98
N LEU A 398 4.73 -14.68 14.30
CA LEU A 398 4.54 -13.47 13.51
C LEU A 398 5.13 -13.62 12.10
N ALA A 399 6.34 -14.14 11.97
CA ALA A 399 6.96 -14.40 10.67
C ALA A 399 6.15 -15.39 9.83
N ALA A 400 5.71 -16.51 10.40
CA ALA A 400 4.87 -17.49 9.73
C ALA A 400 3.52 -16.89 9.30
N SER A 401 2.89 -16.09 10.15
CA SER A 401 1.63 -15.41 9.83
C SER A 401 1.79 -14.38 8.72
N ALA A 402 2.89 -13.63 8.70
CA ALA A 402 3.21 -12.65 7.66
C ALA A 402 3.48 -13.33 6.31
N LEU A 403 4.19 -14.46 6.31
CA LEU A 403 4.39 -15.29 5.12
C LEU A 403 3.06 -15.84 4.61
N GLY A 404 2.21 -16.36 5.49
CA GLY A 404 0.86 -16.83 5.15
C GLY A 404 -0.02 -15.74 4.54
N ALA A 405 -0.03 -14.55 5.14
CA ALA A 405 -0.75 -13.39 4.63
C ALA A 405 -0.21 -12.93 3.26
N THR A 406 1.12 -12.89 3.10
CA THR A 406 1.78 -12.55 1.83
C THR A 406 1.43 -13.56 0.72
N ALA A 407 1.48 -14.86 1.03
CA ALA A 407 1.11 -15.93 0.10
C ALA A 407 -0.37 -15.82 -0.32
N LEU A 408 -1.26 -15.48 0.61
CA LEU A 408 -2.67 -15.23 0.32
C LEU A 408 -2.85 -14.03 -0.63
N VAL A 409 -2.15 -12.91 -0.38
CA VAL A 409 -2.19 -11.72 -1.26
C VAL A 409 -1.74 -12.10 -2.67
N VAL A 410 -0.59 -12.75 -2.81
CA VAL A 410 -0.02 -13.21 -4.11
C VAL A 410 -0.99 -14.15 -4.83
N ARG A 411 -1.51 -15.17 -4.16
CA ARG A 411 -2.41 -16.16 -4.77
C ARG A 411 -3.78 -15.57 -5.14
N SER A 412 -4.21 -14.52 -4.45
CA SER A 412 -5.50 -13.87 -4.71
C SER A 412 -5.50 -12.98 -5.96
N GLY A 413 -4.32 -12.47 -6.37
CA GLY A 413 -4.16 -11.54 -7.51
C GLY A 413 -4.72 -12.06 -8.83
N PRO A 414 -4.29 -13.24 -9.34
CA PRO A 414 -4.79 -13.80 -10.60
C PRO A 414 -6.30 -14.05 -10.58
N ARG A 415 -6.84 -14.51 -9.44
CA ARG A 415 -8.26 -14.79 -9.28
C ARG A 415 -9.09 -13.50 -9.31
N ALA A 416 -8.58 -12.44 -8.68
CA ALA A 416 -9.22 -11.12 -8.72
C ALA A 416 -9.20 -10.56 -10.15
N ALA A 417 -8.07 -10.65 -10.86
CA ALA A 417 -7.97 -10.21 -12.25
C ALA A 417 -8.90 -11.00 -13.20
N ALA A 418 -8.91 -12.33 -13.11
CA ALA A 418 -9.81 -13.18 -13.90
C ALA A 418 -11.29 -12.84 -13.64
N ARG A 419 -11.65 -12.57 -12.37
CA ARG A 419 -13.01 -12.12 -12.02
C ARG A 419 -13.33 -10.78 -12.68
N ARG A 420 -12.44 -9.79 -12.62
CA ARG A 420 -12.68 -8.47 -13.22
C ARG A 420 -12.80 -8.55 -14.74
N VAL A 421 -11.98 -9.39 -15.38
CA VAL A 421 -12.09 -9.68 -16.83
C VAL A 421 -13.47 -10.28 -17.15
N ALA A 422 -13.93 -11.26 -16.38
CA ALA A 422 -15.25 -11.86 -16.58
C ALA A 422 -16.39 -10.83 -16.37
N VAL A 423 -16.27 -9.99 -15.35
CA VAL A 423 -17.23 -8.90 -15.06
C VAL A 423 -17.29 -7.90 -16.22
N ARG A 424 -16.13 -7.48 -16.74
CA ARG A 424 -16.05 -6.55 -17.89
C ARG A 424 -16.60 -7.16 -19.17
N ALA A 425 -16.30 -8.42 -19.42
CA ALA A 425 -16.80 -9.16 -20.58
C ALA A 425 -18.33 -9.31 -20.54
N ARG A 426 -18.90 -9.46 -19.34
CA ARG A 426 -20.34 -9.73 -19.17
C ARG A 426 -21.20 -8.47 -19.08
N TRP A 427 -20.76 -7.46 -18.31
CA TRP A 427 -21.61 -6.32 -17.94
C TRP A 427 -21.11 -4.97 -18.45
N HIS A 428 -19.96 -4.92 -19.12
CA HIS A 428 -19.43 -3.70 -19.76
C HIS A 428 -19.50 -2.46 -18.84
N PRO A 429 -18.85 -2.50 -17.66
CA PRO A 429 -18.97 -1.47 -16.63
C PRO A 429 -18.32 -0.14 -17.00
N GLY A 430 -17.61 -0.05 -18.13
CA GLY A 430 -16.92 1.17 -18.55
C GLY A 430 -15.55 1.31 -17.89
N ASP A 431 -15.04 2.53 -17.93
CA ASP A 431 -13.75 2.87 -17.33
C ASP A 431 -13.86 3.05 -15.80
N ASP A 432 -12.74 2.87 -15.08
CA ASP A 432 -12.67 2.75 -13.60
C ASP A 432 -13.09 3.97 -12.76
N ASP A 433 -13.69 5.01 -13.35
CA ASP A 433 -14.24 6.18 -12.63
C ASP A 433 -15.57 6.68 -13.27
N ALA A 434 -16.22 5.88 -14.13
CA ALA A 434 -17.50 6.24 -14.77
C ALA A 434 -18.73 5.78 -13.96
N SER A 435 -18.54 5.35 -12.71
CA SER A 435 -19.59 4.98 -11.75
C SER A 435 -19.82 6.07 -10.71
#